data_AF-A0A5E3XCP4-F1
#
_entry.id   AF-A0A5E3XCP4-F1
#
_cell.length_a   1.000
_cell.length_b   1.000
_cell.length_c   1.000
_cell.angle_alpha   90.00
_cell.angle_beta   90.00
_cell.angle_gamma   90.00
#
_symmetry.space_group_name_H-M   'P 1'
#
loop_
_entity.id
_entity.type
_entity.pdbx_description
1 polymer ?
#
loop_
_entity_poly.entity_id
_entity_poly.type
_entity_poly.pdbx_seq_one_letter_code
_entity_poly.pdbx_strand_id
1 'polypeptide(L)'
;MALTDKSKATFDFHEDEEGGQLRDSESLAQLQKNPSTAVQRIRELYAARVPGGLNENLCKHLHLIAQVLDSSESPSTAIWQALMKEGLFDVYRDMMVAPGFFEEKSELVIAVVNGLASLPQCCSDTEDVDFETVRYLLLGCPAIFEAIWKNRDRLKELDTSPFESAFEWCVFHWADMYQTFRNHTAGMETYIPHVSLYTWVHLHKPNGASDMALAGMRFLSDRRHPLPEHTLERFTQVAVIDGIGGDILLARFEDVLHEAFEPINLESLGSGDVLEALGVMSQLVKHPRMRALVQKRETFRHIVAYMDKYVHSSEMPGARQRESAWTEWEMALFHFELITEDLKKAFASKNMSHVTVRGEDIATFLARGTELVSRGVPRDKSRQIAAALHLYGIWAKSPEWRRLCPSLTESLVRGAQNEWIPTLKALDTGAYRQGMPERVYKDLTNAWRSFGTAMGLNESKERKRYANERQKFCSYSPCQWSKKESDMPLLSCKGCGEARYCGKECQRGDWKVHKKTCGDRLK
;
A
#
# COMPACT_ATOMS: atom_id res chain seq x y z
N MET A 1 16.16 49.15 -7.19
CA MET A 1 16.70 47.88 -7.71
C MET A 1 15.51 46.98 -7.99
N ALA A 2 15.20 46.82 -9.27
CA ALA A 2 14.04 46.08 -9.75
C ALA A 2 14.30 44.57 -9.66
N LEU A 3 13.41 43.86 -8.99
CA LEU A 3 13.32 42.40 -9.06
C LEU A 3 12.37 42.07 -10.22
N THR A 4 12.93 41.46 -11.24
CA THR A 4 12.25 41.00 -12.45
C THR A 4 11.32 39.84 -12.13
N ASP A 5 10.04 40.09 -12.36
CA ASP A 5 8.94 39.14 -12.41
C ASP A 5 9.19 38.15 -13.56
N LYS A 6 9.47 36.89 -13.23
CA LYS A 6 9.52 35.79 -14.21
C LYS A 6 8.14 35.15 -14.25
N SER A 7 7.34 35.58 -15.21
CA SER A 7 6.11 34.93 -15.62
C SER A 7 6.37 33.44 -15.89
N LYS A 8 5.89 32.57 -14.99
CA LYS A 8 5.64 31.17 -15.32
C LYS A 8 4.48 31.16 -16.31
N ALA A 9 4.74 30.75 -17.55
CA ALA A 9 3.69 30.32 -18.45
C ALA A 9 3.14 29.01 -17.89
N THR A 10 2.08 29.10 -17.10
CA THR A 10 1.17 27.97 -16.84
C THR A 10 0.44 27.69 -18.15
N PHE A 11 0.78 26.56 -18.77
CA PHE A 11 -0.07 25.96 -19.80
C PHE A 11 -1.33 25.48 -19.07
N ASP A 12 -2.38 26.30 -19.12
CA ASP A 12 -3.73 25.86 -18.74
C ASP A 12 -4.18 24.82 -19.77
N PHE A 13 -4.01 23.54 -19.43
CA PHE A 13 -4.89 22.50 -19.93
C PHE A 13 -6.21 22.67 -19.20
N HIS A 14 -7.02 23.63 -19.66
CA HIS A 14 -8.44 23.59 -19.35
C HIS A 14 -9.01 22.34 -20.00
N GLU A 15 -9.42 21.41 -19.15
CA GLU A 15 -10.34 20.33 -19.46
C GLU A 15 -11.64 20.92 -20.03
N ASP A 16 -11.65 21.18 -21.33
CA ASP A 16 -12.87 21.12 -22.12
C ASP A 16 -13.27 19.64 -22.22
N GLU A 17 -13.83 19.10 -21.12
CA GLU A 17 -14.33 17.73 -20.98
C GLU A 17 -15.42 17.35 -22.01
N GLU A 18 -15.92 18.29 -22.81
CA GLU A 18 -16.91 18.03 -23.87
C GLU A 18 -16.40 18.27 -25.31
N GLY A 19 -15.12 18.63 -25.53
CA GLY A 19 -14.65 19.15 -26.84
C GLY A 19 -13.63 18.33 -27.64
N GLY A 20 -12.86 17.43 -27.02
CA GLY A 20 -11.72 16.76 -27.67
C GLY A 20 -12.04 15.46 -28.41
N GLN A 21 -13.28 14.97 -28.33
CA GLN A 21 -13.72 13.69 -28.91
C GLN A 21 -14.08 13.74 -30.40
N LEU A 22 -13.58 14.73 -31.16
CA LEU A 22 -13.53 14.61 -32.61
C LEU A 22 -12.36 13.71 -32.99
N ARG A 23 -12.60 12.41 -32.74
CA ARG A 23 -11.90 11.29 -33.36
C ARG A 23 -11.56 11.68 -34.80
N ASP A 24 -10.29 11.64 -35.13
CA ASP A 24 -9.84 11.57 -36.52
C ASP A 24 -10.27 10.18 -37.03
N SER A 25 -11.59 10.02 -37.27
CA SER A 25 -12.24 8.79 -37.71
C SER A 25 -11.64 8.34 -39.04
N GLU A 26 -11.11 9.28 -39.81
CA GLU A 26 -10.32 9.05 -41.01
C GLU A 26 -8.98 8.39 -40.69
N SER A 27 -8.19 8.94 -39.75
CA SER A 27 -6.94 8.30 -39.30
C SER A 27 -7.17 6.91 -38.69
N LEU A 28 -8.24 6.72 -37.92
CA LEU A 28 -8.62 5.41 -37.39
C LEU A 28 -8.97 4.44 -38.53
N ALA A 29 -9.83 4.86 -39.45
CA ALA A 29 -10.19 4.05 -40.63
C ALA A 29 -8.96 3.74 -41.51
N GLN A 30 -8.00 4.66 -41.59
CA GLN A 30 -6.75 4.46 -42.32
C GLN A 30 -5.85 3.42 -41.64
N LEU A 31 -5.71 3.47 -40.31
CA LEU A 31 -4.97 2.45 -39.55
C LEU A 31 -5.61 1.06 -39.70
N GLN A 32 -6.95 1.00 -39.60
CA GLN A 32 -7.70 -0.23 -39.81
C GLN A 32 -7.54 -0.80 -41.22
N LYS A 33 -7.46 0.09 -42.24
CA LYS A 33 -7.31 -0.31 -43.64
C LYS A 33 -5.89 -0.75 -43.99
N ASN A 34 -4.88 -0.14 -43.38
CA ASN A 34 -3.48 -0.37 -43.77
C ASN A 34 -2.50 -0.24 -42.58
N PRO A 35 -2.49 -1.23 -41.66
CA PRO A 35 -1.63 -1.22 -40.47
C PRO A 35 -0.13 -1.22 -40.82
N SER A 36 0.27 -1.89 -41.91
CA SER A 36 1.68 -1.92 -42.35
C SER A 36 2.20 -0.55 -42.74
N THR A 37 1.39 0.25 -43.43
CA THR A 37 1.76 1.63 -43.79
C THR A 37 1.93 2.51 -42.55
N ALA A 38 1.11 2.32 -41.52
CA ALA A 38 1.25 3.08 -40.27
C ALA A 38 2.56 2.74 -39.54
N VAL A 39 2.90 1.45 -39.39
CA VAL A 39 4.15 1.03 -38.75
C VAL A 39 5.38 1.51 -39.55
N GLN A 40 5.34 1.35 -40.88
CA GLN A 40 6.40 1.85 -41.76
C GLN A 40 6.56 3.37 -41.65
N ARG A 41 5.46 4.11 -41.58
CA ARG A 41 5.47 5.56 -41.43
C ARG A 41 6.13 6.00 -40.12
N ILE A 42 5.88 5.27 -39.02
CA ILE A 42 6.52 5.54 -37.73
C ILE A 42 8.04 5.34 -37.83
N ARG A 43 8.50 4.25 -38.46
CA ARG A 43 9.94 4.01 -38.70
C ARG A 43 10.60 5.16 -39.46
N GLU A 44 9.97 5.60 -40.55
CA GLU A 44 10.46 6.72 -41.37
C GLU A 44 10.53 8.02 -40.58
N LEU A 45 9.46 8.35 -39.85
CA LEU A 45 9.38 9.58 -39.05
C LEU A 45 10.40 9.58 -37.90
N TYR A 46 10.64 8.42 -37.28
CA TYR A 46 11.65 8.30 -36.23
C TYR A 46 13.07 8.34 -36.78
N ALA A 47 13.34 7.74 -37.93
CA ALA A 47 14.64 7.80 -38.59
C ALA A 47 14.98 9.22 -39.09
N ALA A 48 13.97 9.97 -39.53
CA ALA A 48 14.12 11.35 -40.01
C ALA A 48 14.11 12.41 -38.89
N ARG A 49 13.93 12.01 -37.62
CA ARG A 49 13.82 12.97 -36.51
C ARG A 49 15.17 13.65 -36.23
N VAL A 50 15.11 14.84 -35.65
CA VAL A 50 16.26 15.53 -35.06
C VAL A 50 16.32 15.13 -33.57
N PRO A 51 17.41 14.50 -33.07
CA PRO A 51 17.53 14.15 -31.66
C PRO A 51 17.35 15.37 -30.74
N GLY A 52 16.53 15.24 -29.70
CA GLY A 52 16.12 16.31 -28.79
C GLY A 52 15.02 17.23 -29.34
N GLY A 53 14.61 17.04 -30.59
CA GLY A 53 13.56 17.81 -31.26
C GLY A 53 12.18 17.16 -31.12
N LEU A 54 11.13 17.98 -31.13
CA LEU A 54 9.75 17.48 -31.20
C LEU A 54 9.38 17.17 -32.65
N ASN A 55 9.02 15.92 -32.93
CA ASN A 55 8.39 15.54 -34.20
C ASN A 55 6.89 15.30 -33.97
N GLU A 56 6.08 16.35 -34.14
CA GLU A 56 4.63 16.32 -33.89
C GLU A 56 3.92 15.23 -34.73
N ASN A 57 4.35 15.04 -35.97
CA ASN A 57 3.79 14.01 -36.84
C ASN A 57 4.06 12.60 -36.30
N LEU A 58 5.28 12.35 -35.81
CA LEU A 58 5.61 11.08 -35.15
C LEU A 58 4.73 10.88 -33.92
N CYS A 59 4.64 11.88 -33.05
CA CYS A 59 3.83 11.81 -31.83
C CYS A 59 2.35 11.55 -32.17
N LYS A 60 1.79 12.20 -33.20
CA LYS A 60 0.41 11.96 -33.65
C LYS A 60 0.19 10.49 -34.04
N HIS A 61 1.10 9.87 -34.80
CA HIS A 61 0.96 8.47 -35.21
C HIS A 61 1.13 7.50 -34.04
N LEU A 62 2.05 7.77 -33.12
CA LEU A 62 2.23 6.96 -31.91
C LEU A 62 1.00 7.01 -31.00
N HIS A 63 0.45 8.20 -30.74
CA HIS A 63 -0.78 8.36 -29.97
C HIS A 63 -1.98 7.69 -30.65
N LEU A 64 -2.11 7.79 -31.98
CA LEU A 64 -3.18 7.11 -32.71
C LEU A 64 -3.12 5.59 -32.49
N ILE A 65 -1.93 4.99 -32.57
CA ILE A 65 -1.78 3.56 -32.32
C ILE A 65 -2.10 3.23 -30.86
N ALA A 66 -1.57 3.98 -29.89
CA ALA A 66 -1.87 3.76 -28.47
C ALA A 66 -3.37 3.81 -28.19
N GLN A 67 -4.09 4.81 -28.73
CA GLN A 67 -5.55 4.94 -28.61
C GLN A 67 -6.32 3.77 -29.22
N VAL A 68 -5.84 3.22 -30.34
CA VAL A 68 -6.46 2.04 -30.96
C VAL A 68 -6.24 0.78 -30.13
N LEU A 69 -5.11 0.68 -29.44
CA LEU A 69 -4.79 -0.44 -28.58
C LEU A 69 -5.48 -0.34 -27.20
N ASP A 70 -5.73 0.88 -26.72
CA ASP A 70 -6.36 1.15 -25.42
C ASP A 70 -7.89 1.31 -25.50
N SER A 71 -8.48 1.30 -26.71
CA SER A 71 -9.93 1.49 -26.84
C SER A 71 -10.71 0.33 -26.23
N SER A 72 -11.77 0.65 -25.48
CA SER A 72 -12.70 -0.34 -24.89
C SER A 72 -13.32 -1.29 -25.92
N GLU A 73 -13.40 -0.83 -27.18
CA GLU A 73 -13.60 -1.70 -28.33
C GLU A 73 -12.23 -2.23 -28.73
N SER A 74 -11.76 -3.31 -28.10
CA SER A 74 -10.45 -3.89 -28.40
C SER A 74 -10.26 -3.98 -29.92
N PRO A 75 -9.06 -3.66 -30.44
CA PRO A 75 -8.83 -3.73 -31.88
C PRO A 75 -9.20 -5.12 -32.37
N SER A 76 -9.84 -5.22 -33.53
CA SER A 76 -10.17 -6.54 -34.06
C SER A 76 -8.90 -7.39 -34.11
N THR A 77 -9.01 -8.68 -33.77
CA THR A 77 -7.88 -9.62 -33.74
C THR A 77 -7.02 -9.53 -35.01
N ALA A 78 -7.65 -9.25 -36.17
CA ALA A 78 -6.97 -9.03 -37.44
C ALA A 78 -6.05 -7.79 -37.46
N ILE A 79 -6.48 -6.67 -36.89
CA ILE A 79 -5.66 -5.44 -36.82
C ILE A 79 -4.48 -5.67 -35.87
N TRP A 80 -4.74 -6.24 -34.69
CA TRP A 80 -3.70 -6.59 -33.73
C TRP A 80 -2.62 -7.49 -34.35
N GLN A 81 -3.03 -8.61 -34.96
CA GLN A 81 -2.13 -9.54 -35.62
C GLN A 81 -1.35 -8.87 -36.76
N ALA A 82 -1.99 -7.98 -37.52
CA ALA A 82 -1.31 -7.25 -38.58
C ALA A 82 -0.25 -6.27 -38.01
N LEU A 83 -0.56 -5.49 -36.97
CA LEU A 83 0.42 -4.61 -36.32
C LEU A 83 1.63 -5.38 -35.77
N MET A 84 1.38 -6.52 -35.12
CA MET A 84 2.43 -7.37 -34.58
C MET A 84 3.30 -8.00 -35.68
N LYS A 85 2.67 -8.51 -36.75
CA LYS A 85 3.36 -9.06 -37.92
C LYS A 85 4.26 -8.02 -38.60
N GLU A 86 3.83 -6.77 -38.63
CA GLU A 86 4.58 -5.66 -39.22
C GLU A 86 5.69 -5.14 -38.30
N GLY A 87 5.89 -5.75 -37.12
CA GLY A 87 6.97 -5.48 -36.19
C GLY A 87 6.76 -4.22 -35.36
N LEU A 88 5.51 -3.89 -35.00
CA LEU A 88 5.21 -2.73 -34.14
C LEU A 88 5.96 -2.79 -32.81
N PHE A 89 6.03 -3.97 -32.17
CA PHE A 89 6.80 -4.13 -30.94
C PHE A 89 8.29 -3.85 -31.13
N ASP A 90 8.90 -4.30 -32.23
CA ASP A 90 10.30 -4.01 -32.54
C ASP A 90 10.53 -2.52 -32.69
N VAL A 91 9.61 -1.81 -33.35
CA VAL A 91 9.68 -0.35 -33.48
C VAL A 91 9.75 0.30 -32.10
N TYR A 92 8.83 -0.03 -31.20
CA TYR A 92 8.84 0.55 -29.85
C TYR A 92 10.06 0.15 -29.03
N ARG A 93 10.44 -1.14 -29.05
CA ARG A 93 11.61 -1.65 -28.33
C ARG A 93 12.87 -0.95 -28.80
N ASP A 94 13.08 -0.87 -30.11
CA ASP A 94 14.26 -0.28 -30.73
C ASP A 94 14.34 1.23 -30.43
N MET A 95 13.20 1.93 -30.37
CA MET A 95 13.15 3.32 -29.88
C MET A 95 13.60 3.44 -28.43
N MET A 96 13.05 2.62 -27.52
CA MET A 96 13.36 2.67 -26.09
C MET A 96 14.83 2.37 -25.77
N VAL A 97 15.43 1.42 -26.50
CA VAL A 97 16.83 1.04 -26.30
C VAL A 97 17.81 1.90 -27.08
N ALA A 98 17.31 2.81 -27.93
CA ALA A 98 18.17 3.69 -28.72
C ALA A 98 18.97 4.65 -27.81
N PRO A 99 20.27 4.84 -28.07
CA PRO A 99 21.07 5.82 -27.33
C PRO A 99 20.45 7.22 -27.41
N GLY A 100 20.30 7.87 -26.25
CA GLY A 100 19.76 9.23 -26.15
C GLY A 100 18.24 9.34 -26.24
N PHE A 101 17.50 8.23 -26.34
CA PHE A 101 16.03 8.27 -26.39
C PHE A 101 15.41 8.99 -25.18
N PHE A 102 15.92 8.77 -23.98
CA PHE A 102 15.43 9.45 -22.77
C PHE A 102 15.85 10.93 -22.67
N GLU A 103 16.64 11.44 -23.62
CA GLU A 103 16.97 12.86 -23.76
C GLU A 103 16.13 13.55 -24.82
N GLU A 104 15.21 12.82 -25.46
CA GLU A 104 14.19 13.37 -26.33
C GLU A 104 13.15 14.18 -25.53
N LYS A 105 12.27 14.88 -26.25
CA LYS A 105 11.15 15.59 -25.64
C LYS A 105 10.19 14.63 -24.92
N SER A 106 9.68 15.06 -23.76
CA SER A 106 8.77 14.27 -22.92
C SER A 106 7.57 13.77 -23.71
N GLU A 107 7.02 14.57 -24.62
CA GLU A 107 5.88 14.21 -25.46
C GLU A 107 6.17 12.98 -26.34
N LEU A 108 7.38 12.89 -26.90
CA LEU A 108 7.79 11.72 -27.69
C LEU A 108 8.01 10.51 -26.80
N VAL A 109 8.71 10.69 -25.67
CA VAL A 109 8.99 9.59 -24.74
C VAL A 109 7.69 8.99 -24.22
N ILE A 110 6.75 9.82 -23.76
CA ILE A 110 5.45 9.39 -23.24
C ILE A 110 4.61 8.71 -24.31
N ALA A 111 4.60 9.22 -25.56
CA ALA A 111 3.88 8.56 -26.66
C ALA A 111 4.39 7.14 -26.93
N VAL A 112 5.71 6.91 -26.87
CA VAL A 112 6.31 5.58 -27.02
C VAL A 112 6.00 4.69 -25.82
N VAL A 113 6.10 5.21 -24.59
CA VAL A 113 5.83 4.46 -23.35
C VAL A 113 4.36 4.03 -23.29
N ASN A 114 3.42 4.92 -23.64
CA ASN A 114 2.00 4.58 -23.71
C ASN A 114 1.74 3.50 -24.77
N GLY A 115 2.30 3.65 -25.97
CA GLY A 115 2.20 2.63 -27.00
C GLY A 115 2.73 1.25 -26.55
N LEU A 116 3.81 1.23 -25.76
CA LEU A 116 4.34 0.01 -25.14
C LEU A 116 3.48 -0.56 -24.01
N ALA A 117 2.81 0.29 -23.24
CA ALA A 117 1.90 -0.12 -22.18
C ALA A 117 0.63 -0.76 -22.76
N SER A 118 0.13 -0.26 -23.90
CA SER A 118 -1.07 -0.80 -24.54
C SER A 118 -0.88 -2.17 -25.20
N LEU A 119 0.36 -2.58 -25.54
CA LEU A 119 0.62 -3.91 -26.11
C LEU A 119 0.23 -5.06 -25.15
N PRO A 120 0.76 -5.15 -23.91
CA PRO A 120 0.35 -6.19 -22.96
C PRO A 120 -1.13 -6.10 -22.56
N GLN A 121 -1.70 -4.90 -22.48
CA GLN A 121 -3.13 -4.70 -22.23
C GLN A 121 -3.97 -5.37 -23.33
N CYS A 122 -3.67 -5.09 -24.60
CA CYS A 122 -4.28 -5.77 -25.75
C CYS A 122 -4.16 -7.29 -25.68
N CYS A 123 -3.02 -7.81 -25.21
CA CYS A 123 -2.84 -9.25 -25.03
C CYS A 123 -3.77 -9.86 -23.96
N SER A 124 -4.08 -9.10 -22.90
CA SER A 124 -5.01 -9.54 -21.86
C SER A 124 -6.48 -9.44 -22.30
N ASP A 125 -6.82 -8.45 -23.14
CA ASP A 125 -8.21 -8.17 -23.54
C ASP A 125 -8.67 -8.97 -24.77
N THR A 126 -7.74 -9.54 -25.54
CA THR A 126 -8.07 -10.25 -26.80
C THR A 126 -8.13 -11.77 -26.55
N GLU A 127 -9.30 -12.37 -26.73
CA GLU A 127 -9.55 -13.81 -26.46
C GLU A 127 -8.63 -14.77 -27.25
N ASP A 128 -8.18 -14.37 -28.45
CA ASP A 128 -7.46 -15.20 -29.41
C ASP A 128 -5.98 -14.79 -29.60
N VAL A 129 -5.34 -14.21 -28.58
CA VAL A 129 -3.91 -13.87 -28.69
C VAL A 129 -3.08 -15.14 -28.73
N ASP A 130 -2.26 -15.27 -29.77
CA ASP A 130 -1.38 -16.42 -29.90
C ASP A 130 -0.25 -16.37 -28.85
N PHE A 131 0.05 -17.52 -28.26
CA PHE A 131 1.06 -17.64 -27.21
C PHE A 131 2.47 -17.24 -27.67
N GLU A 132 2.78 -17.36 -28.97
CA GLU A 132 4.08 -16.99 -29.52
C GLU A 132 4.27 -15.46 -29.52
N THR A 133 3.22 -14.68 -29.80
CA THR A 133 3.21 -13.22 -29.69
C THR A 133 3.46 -12.78 -28.26
N VAL A 134 2.78 -13.37 -27.27
CA VAL A 134 3.04 -13.03 -25.85
C VAL A 134 4.46 -13.43 -25.45
N ARG A 135 4.91 -14.62 -25.83
CA ARG A 135 6.28 -15.07 -25.58
C ARG A 135 7.29 -14.10 -26.18
N TYR A 136 7.03 -13.61 -27.39
CA TYR A 136 7.85 -12.64 -28.09
C TYR A 136 7.97 -11.31 -27.34
N LEU A 137 6.83 -10.76 -26.90
CA LEU A 137 6.80 -9.55 -26.06
C LEU A 137 7.62 -9.73 -24.77
N LEU A 138 7.35 -10.82 -24.03
CA LEU A 138 8.03 -11.10 -22.76
C LEU A 138 9.54 -11.33 -22.92
N LEU A 139 10.01 -11.86 -24.06
CA LEU A 139 11.44 -12.00 -24.33
C LEU A 139 12.14 -10.65 -24.58
N GLY A 140 11.43 -9.65 -25.10
CA GLY A 140 11.99 -8.30 -25.30
C GLY A 140 11.91 -7.40 -24.06
N CYS A 141 11.06 -7.75 -23.08
CA CYS A 141 10.83 -6.98 -21.86
C CYS A 141 12.12 -6.60 -21.09
N PRO A 142 13.09 -7.51 -20.82
CA PRO A 142 14.29 -7.17 -20.05
C PRO A 142 15.07 -5.97 -20.61
N ALA A 143 15.23 -5.90 -21.94
CA ALA A 143 15.98 -4.82 -22.57
C ALA A 143 15.29 -3.46 -22.42
N ILE A 144 13.95 -3.45 -22.50
CA ILE A 144 13.13 -2.23 -22.35
C ILE A 144 13.24 -1.71 -20.92
N PHE A 145 12.97 -2.55 -19.93
CA PHE A 145 12.97 -2.12 -18.53
C PHE A 145 14.37 -1.86 -17.99
N GLU A 146 15.41 -2.54 -18.51
CA GLU A 146 16.80 -2.19 -18.22
C GLU A 146 17.13 -0.78 -18.75
N ALA A 147 16.66 -0.43 -19.95
CA ALA A 147 16.85 0.91 -20.52
C ALA A 147 16.12 1.98 -19.69
N ILE A 148 14.87 1.73 -19.27
CA ILE A 148 14.15 2.63 -18.35
C ILE A 148 14.91 2.80 -17.04
N TRP A 149 15.35 1.69 -16.42
CA TRP A 149 16.06 1.71 -15.15
C TRP A 149 17.40 2.46 -15.22
N LYS A 150 18.15 2.30 -16.31
CA LYS A 150 19.41 3.04 -16.54
C LYS A 150 19.19 4.55 -16.65
N ASN A 151 18.01 4.97 -17.08
CA ASN A 151 17.64 6.39 -17.24
C ASN A 151 16.64 6.86 -16.16
N ARG A 152 16.52 6.14 -15.03
CA ARG A 152 15.50 6.39 -14.01
C ARG A 152 15.46 7.83 -13.51
N ASP A 153 16.62 8.48 -13.33
CA ASP A 153 16.73 9.85 -12.83
C ASP A 153 16.05 10.87 -13.76
N ARG A 154 15.87 10.53 -15.05
CA ARG A 154 15.16 11.37 -16.02
C ARG A 154 13.65 11.24 -15.96
N LEU A 155 13.11 10.12 -15.45
CA LEU A 155 11.69 9.78 -15.59
C LEU A 155 10.78 10.82 -14.94
N LYS A 156 11.20 11.42 -13.83
CA LYS A 156 10.42 12.47 -13.15
C LYS A 156 10.22 13.73 -14.00
N GLU A 157 11.21 14.06 -14.82
CA GLU A 157 11.11 15.21 -15.74
C GLU A 157 10.34 14.86 -17.02
N LEU A 158 10.35 13.58 -17.40
CA LEU A 158 9.68 13.08 -18.60
C LEU A 158 8.19 12.78 -18.36
N ASP A 159 7.83 12.36 -17.15
CA ASP A 159 6.44 12.11 -16.77
C ASP A 159 5.69 13.42 -16.51
N THR A 160 5.15 13.97 -17.59
CA THR A 160 4.37 15.20 -17.57
C THR A 160 2.90 14.98 -17.24
N SER A 161 2.47 13.73 -17.01
CA SER A 161 1.05 13.44 -16.75
C SER A 161 0.61 13.99 -15.38
N PRO A 162 -0.51 14.72 -15.32
CA PRO A 162 -1.02 15.26 -14.06
C PRO A 162 -1.74 14.22 -13.20
N PHE A 163 -2.28 13.16 -13.82
CA PHE A 163 -3.15 12.19 -13.15
C PHE A 163 -2.47 10.83 -12.95
N GLU A 164 -1.97 10.24 -14.03
CA GLU A 164 -1.44 8.87 -14.05
C GLU A 164 -0.11 8.81 -14.80
N SER A 165 0.92 8.24 -14.18
CA SER A 165 2.22 8.11 -14.82
C SER A 165 2.17 7.05 -15.93
N ALA A 166 2.57 7.44 -17.15
CA ALA A 166 2.72 6.51 -18.27
C ALA A 166 3.67 5.34 -17.94
N PHE A 167 4.68 5.59 -17.11
CA PHE A 167 5.62 4.56 -16.67
C PHE A 167 5.00 3.59 -15.66
N GLU A 168 4.11 4.06 -14.79
CA GLU A 168 3.38 3.20 -13.84
C GLU A 168 2.43 2.29 -14.59
N TRP A 169 1.67 2.84 -15.55
CA TRP A 169 0.79 2.08 -16.43
C TRP A 169 1.56 1.01 -17.23
N CYS A 170 2.72 1.40 -17.77
CA CYS A 170 3.62 0.46 -18.45
C CYS A 170 4.08 -0.67 -17.52
N VAL A 171 4.57 -0.36 -16.32
CA VAL A 171 4.95 -1.39 -15.33
C VAL A 171 3.79 -2.32 -15.04
N PHE A 172 2.60 -1.78 -14.79
CA PHE A 172 1.41 -2.53 -14.40
C PHE A 172 1.03 -3.58 -15.44
N HIS A 173 0.82 -3.17 -16.70
CA HIS A 173 0.38 -4.10 -17.73
C HIS A 173 1.44 -5.14 -18.07
N TRP A 174 2.72 -4.78 -18.06
CA TRP A 174 3.80 -5.74 -18.28
C TRP A 174 3.90 -6.74 -17.13
N ALA A 175 3.73 -6.30 -15.87
CA ALA A 175 3.71 -7.19 -14.71
C ALA A 175 2.51 -8.14 -14.75
N ASP A 176 1.33 -7.63 -15.10
CA ASP A 176 0.09 -8.41 -15.20
C ASP A 176 0.16 -9.45 -16.32
N MET A 177 0.58 -9.05 -17.53
CA MET A 177 0.81 -10.00 -18.64
C MET A 177 1.83 -11.07 -18.24
N TYR A 178 2.93 -10.68 -17.60
CA TYR A 178 3.93 -11.67 -17.15
C TYR A 178 3.29 -12.68 -16.19
N GLN A 179 2.55 -12.22 -15.18
CA GLN A 179 1.88 -13.08 -14.20
C GLN A 179 0.85 -14.00 -14.85
N THR A 180 0.00 -13.47 -15.72
CA THR A 180 -1.09 -14.20 -16.40
C THR A 180 -0.54 -15.32 -17.28
N PHE A 181 0.48 -15.05 -18.09
CA PHE A 181 0.97 -16.01 -19.10
C PHE A 181 2.09 -16.93 -18.60
N ARG A 182 2.81 -16.56 -17.53
CA ARG A 182 3.85 -17.42 -16.93
C ARG A 182 3.38 -18.14 -15.68
N ASN A 183 2.22 -17.79 -15.12
CA ASN A 183 1.72 -18.29 -13.83
C ASN A 183 2.73 -18.09 -12.68
N HIS A 184 3.63 -17.11 -12.82
CA HIS A 184 4.54 -16.61 -11.80
C HIS A 184 4.84 -15.13 -12.07
N THR A 185 5.22 -14.39 -11.04
CA THR A 185 5.52 -12.95 -11.12
C THR A 185 6.83 -12.67 -11.86
N ALA A 186 6.97 -11.47 -12.43
CA ALA A 186 8.18 -10.99 -13.10
C ALA A 186 9.36 -10.89 -12.13
N GLY A 187 10.43 -11.65 -12.39
CA GLY A 187 11.63 -11.66 -11.56
C GLY A 187 12.56 -10.47 -11.82
N MET A 188 13.65 -10.40 -11.06
CA MET A 188 14.63 -9.30 -11.15
C MET A 188 15.29 -9.19 -12.53
N GLU A 189 15.43 -10.30 -13.24
CA GLU A 189 16.02 -10.38 -14.58
C GLU A 189 15.22 -9.60 -15.62
N THR A 190 13.94 -9.32 -15.35
CA THR A 190 13.09 -8.53 -16.23
C THR A 190 13.26 -7.03 -16.06
N TYR A 191 13.92 -6.58 -14.99
CA TYR A 191 13.94 -5.18 -14.55
C TYR A 191 12.57 -4.54 -14.24
N ILE A 192 11.44 -5.22 -14.49
CA ILE A 192 10.10 -4.74 -14.10
C ILE A 192 10.07 -4.33 -12.62
N PRO A 193 10.55 -5.15 -11.66
CA PRO A 193 10.51 -4.74 -10.26
C PRO A 193 11.41 -3.56 -9.92
N HIS A 194 12.48 -3.31 -10.69
CA HIS A 194 13.35 -2.17 -10.46
C HIS A 194 12.65 -0.86 -10.83
N VAL A 195 12.04 -0.85 -12.02
CA VAL A 195 11.28 0.32 -12.51
C VAL A 195 10.04 0.53 -11.67
N SER A 196 9.29 -0.54 -11.37
CA SER A 196 8.14 -0.54 -10.46
C SER A 196 8.42 0.14 -9.12
N LEU A 197 9.55 -0.21 -8.48
CA LEU A 197 9.95 0.42 -7.23
C LEU A 197 10.28 1.91 -7.41
N TYR A 198 10.91 2.29 -8.52
CA TYR A 198 11.24 3.68 -8.80
C TYR A 198 9.98 4.51 -9.04
N THR A 199 9.05 4.02 -9.86
CA THR A 199 7.81 4.72 -10.17
C THR A 199 6.97 4.91 -8.91
N TRP A 200 6.83 3.85 -8.10
CA TRP A 200 6.14 3.89 -6.80
C TRP A 200 6.65 5.01 -5.87
N VAL A 201 7.97 5.23 -5.86
CA VAL A 201 8.62 6.17 -4.95
C VAL A 201 8.66 7.60 -5.51
N HIS A 202 8.94 7.74 -6.81
CA HIS A 202 9.30 9.04 -7.39
C HIS A 202 8.26 9.63 -8.32
N LEU A 203 7.34 8.81 -8.85
CA LEU A 203 6.30 9.23 -9.79
C LEU A 203 4.89 9.21 -9.19
N HIS A 204 4.73 8.78 -7.94
CA HIS A 204 3.44 8.78 -7.25
C HIS A 204 2.69 10.11 -7.38
N LYS A 205 1.40 10.02 -7.73
CA LYS A 205 0.45 11.13 -7.78
C LYS A 205 -0.59 10.92 -6.68
N PRO A 206 -0.63 11.75 -5.61
CA PRO A 206 -1.57 11.58 -4.50
C PRO A 206 -3.06 11.57 -4.88
N ASN A 207 -3.40 12.11 -6.06
CA ASN A 207 -4.76 12.20 -6.57
C ASN A 207 -5.05 11.19 -7.71
N GLY A 208 -4.11 10.31 -8.04
CA GLY A 208 -4.28 9.32 -9.09
C GLY A 208 -5.22 8.19 -8.69
N ALA A 209 -5.79 7.49 -9.69
CA ALA A 209 -6.37 6.17 -9.45
C ALA A 209 -5.27 5.24 -8.91
N SER A 210 -5.61 4.35 -7.95
CA SER A 210 -4.80 3.27 -7.31
C SER A 210 -3.32 3.17 -7.70
N ASP A 211 -2.43 2.99 -6.72
CA ASP A 211 -0.99 2.90 -6.96
C ASP A 211 -0.57 1.60 -7.71
N MET A 212 -0.75 1.61 -9.03
CA MET A 212 -0.53 0.47 -9.93
C MET A 212 0.94 0.06 -10.01
N ALA A 213 1.85 0.93 -9.56
CA ALA A 213 3.29 0.67 -9.58
C ALA A 213 3.63 -0.59 -8.78
N LEU A 214 2.92 -0.88 -7.68
CA LEU A 214 3.21 -2.03 -6.80
C LEU A 214 2.96 -3.40 -7.46
N ALA A 215 2.22 -3.46 -8.57
CA ALA A 215 2.00 -4.71 -9.30
C ALA A 215 3.31 -5.38 -9.75
N GLY A 216 4.31 -4.57 -10.14
CA GLY A 216 5.64 -5.07 -10.51
C GLY A 216 6.46 -5.62 -9.34
N MET A 217 6.07 -5.31 -8.09
CA MET A 217 6.74 -5.78 -6.87
C MET A 217 6.16 -7.07 -6.30
N ARG A 218 5.06 -7.59 -6.88
CA ARG A 218 4.38 -8.81 -6.40
C ARG A 218 5.30 -10.02 -6.29
N PHE A 219 6.41 -10.05 -7.03
CA PHE A 219 7.43 -11.10 -6.95
C PHE A 219 8.10 -11.25 -5.58
N LEU A 220 8.16 -10.18 -4.79
CA LEU A 220 8.62 -10.26 -3.41
C LEU A 220 7.65 -11.07 -2.54
N SER A 221 6.35 -10.90 -2.78
CA SER A 221 5.27 -11.51 -2.01
C SER A 221 4.71 -12.82 -2.59
N ASP A 222 5.26 -13.33 -3.71
CA ASP A 222 4.77 -14.55 -4.35
C ASP A 222 5.06 -15.78 -3.48
N ARG A 223 4.02 -16.26 -2.77
CA ARG A 223 4.09 -17.45 -1.91
C ARG A 223 4.28 -18.75 -2.69
N ARG A 224 3.94 -18.78 -3.99
CA ARG A 224 4.11 -19.96 -4.86
C ARG A 224 5.56 -20.10 -5.31
N HIS A 225 6.27 -18.99 -5.46
CA HIS A 225 7.65 -18.93 -5.92
C HIS A 225 8.51 -18.08 -4.97
N PRO A 226 8.75 -18.55 -3.73
CA PRO A 226 9.53 -17.79 -2.76
C PRO A 226 10.94 -17.52 -3.29
N LEU A 227 11.36 -16.27 -3.21
CA LEU A 227 12.70 -15.87 -3.64
C LEU A 227 13.78 -16.48 -2.74
N PRO A 228 14.88 -17.00 -3.31
CA PRO A 228 16.06 -17.34 -2.52
C PRO A 228 16.56 -16.11 -1.74
N GLU A 229 17.00 -16.32 -0.50
CA GLU A 229 17.42 -15.23 0.39
C GLU A 229 18.53 -14.35 -0.21
N HIS A 230 19.53 -14.96 -0.84
CA HIS A 230 20.61 -14.23 -1.52
C HIS A 230 20.13 -13.39 -2.71
N THR A 231 19.07 -13.84 -3.41
CA THR A 231 18.43 -13.11 -4.51
C THR A 231 17.73 -11.88 -3.98
N LEU A 232 16.95 -12.02 -2.91
CA LEU A 232 16.29 -10.91 -2.21
C LEU A 232 17.30 -9.91 -1.62
N GLU A 233 18.38 -10.41 -1.02
CA GLU A 233 19.46 -9.58 -0.47
C GLU A 233 20.11 -8.74 -1.58
N ARG A 234 20.49 -9.38 -2.70
CA ARG A 234 21.06 -8.70 -3.86
C ARG A 234 20.09 -7.67 -4.45
N PHE A 235 18.81 -8.01 -4.61
CA PHE A 235 17.79 -7.07 -5.06
C PHE A 235 17.75 -5.83 -4.18
N THR A 236 17.63 -6.06 -2.88
CA THR A 236 17.48 -4.99 -1.89
C THR A 236 18.73 -4.11 -1.89
N GLN A 237 19.91 -4.70 -1.98
CA GLN A 237 21.14 -3.93 -2.03
C GLN A 237 21.23 -3.06 -3.31
N VAL A 238 20.99 -3.64 -4.49
CA VAL A 238 21.15 -2.94 -5.78
C VAL A 238 20.01 -1.94 -6.05
N ALA A 239 18.75 -2.38 -5.98
CA ALA A 239 17.60 -1.58 -6.39
C ALA A 239 17.18 -0.60 -5.29
N VAL A 240 17.10 -1.06 -4.05
CA VAL A 240 16.59 -0.25 -2.93
C VAL A 240 17.68 0.62 -2.34
N ILE A 241 18.78 0.03 -1.89
CA ILE A 241 19.79 0.75 -1.11
C ILE A 241 20.66 1.63 -2.00
N ASP A 242 21.22 1.08 -3.07
CA ASP A 242 22.14 1.80 -3.95
C ASP A 242 21.42 2.57 -5.07
N GLY A 243 20.25 2.07 -5.50
CA GLY A 243 19.46 2.66 -6.59
C GLY A 243 18.56 3.83 -6.16
N ILE A 244 17.63 3.58 -5.24
CA ILE A 244 16.60 4.55 -4.83
C ILE A 244 16.95 5.27 -3.53
N GLY A 245 17.58 4.56 -2.59
CA GLY A 245 17.80 4.99 -1.22
C GLY A 245 16.72 4.48 -0.27
N GLY A 246 17.13 3.63 0.68
CA GLY A 246 16.20 3.01 1.64
C GLY A 246 15.44 4.00 2.53
N ASP A 247 16.03 5.16 2.85
CA ASP A 247 15.35 6.23 3.61
C ASP A 247 14.19 6.86 2.81
N ILE A 248 14.35 7.02 1.50
CA ILE A 248 13.32 7.59 0.61
C ILE A 248 12.19 6.57 0.44
N LEU A 249 12.54 5.30 0.24
CA LEU A 249 11.54 4.22 0.16
C LEU A 249 10.68 4.14 1.42
N LEU A 250 11.30 4.20 2.61
CA LEU A 250 10.56 4.15 3.87
C LEU A 250 9.69 5.39 4.09
N ALA A 251 10.14 6.57 3.65
CA ALA A 251 9.30 7.77 3.69
C ALA A 251 8.03 7.57 2.84
N ARG A 252 8.17 7.08 1.60
CA ARG A 252 7.01 6.78 0.75
C ARG A 252 6.07 5.75 1.38
N PHE A 253 6.62 4.67 1.95
CA PHE A 253 5.81 3.67 2.65
C PHE A 253 5.03 4.27 3.83
N GLU A 254 5.68 5.12 4.63
CA GLU A 254 5.03 5.82 5.74
C GLU A 254 3.92 6.76 5.24
N ASP A 255 4.12 7.45 4.12
CA ASP A 255 3.11 8.28 3.47
C ASP A 255 1.89 7.46 3.04
N VAL A 256 2.09 6.28 2.42
CA VAL A 256 0.99 5.36 2.06
C VAL A 256 0.14 4.99 3.28
N LEU A 257 0.78 4.71 4.43
CA LEU A 257 0.06 4.39 5.67
C LEU A 257 -0.76 5.57 6.21
N HIS A 258 -0.31 6.81 5.99
CA HIS A 258 -1.05 8.01 6.40
C HIS A 258 -2.18 8.36 5.44
N GLU A 259 -1.90 8.31 4.13
CA GLU A 259 -2.82 8.61 3.03
C GLU A 259 -4.04 7.69 3.05
N ALA A 260 -3.91 6.45 3.54
CA ALA A 260 -4.99 5.45 3.62
C ALA A 260 -6.24 5.89 4.41
N PHE A 261 -6.19 7.03 5.10
CA PHE A 261 -7.33 7.57 5.83
C PHE A 261 -7.65 9.04 5.53
N GLU A 262 -7.08 9.59 4.46
CA GLU A 262 -7.56 10.87 3.96
C GLU A 262 -9.00 10.71 3.43
N PRO A 263 -9.90 11.69 3.62
CA PRO A 263 -11.31 11.55 3.28
C PRO A 263 -11.57 11.13 1.83
N ILE A 264 -10.75 11.61 0.90
CA ILE A 264 -10.82 11.32 -0.54
C ILE A 264 -10.59 9.82 -0.81
N ASN A 265 -9.80 9.18 0.05
CA ASN A 265 -9.31 7.82 -0.15
C ASN A 265 -10.23 6.76 0.47
N LEU A 266 -11.10 7.14 1.41
CA LEU A 266 -12.06 6.22 2.03
C LEU A 266 -13.12 5.71 1.03
N GLU A 267 -13.41 6.47 -0.02
CA GLU A 267 -14.41 6.12 -1.04
C GLU A 267 -13.79 5.48 -2.30
N SER A 268 -12.55 5.85 -2.64
CA SER A 268 -11.91 5.52 -3.93
C SER A 268 -10.83 4.44 -3.84
N LEU A 269 -10.05 4.42 -2.76
CA LEU A 269 -8.95 3.48 -2.60
C LEU A 269 -9.43 2.24 -1.87
N GLY A 270 -9.44 1.12 -2.60
CA GLY A 270 -9.48 -0.18 -1.95
C GLY A 270 -8.26 -0.31 -1.02
N SER A 271 -8.39 -1.10 0.04
CA SER A 271 -7.28 -1.46 0.95
C SER A 271 -6.10 -2.19 0.28
N GLY A 272 -6.12 -2.31 -1.06
CA GLY A 272 -5.11 -3.00 -1.86
C GLY A 272 -3.73 -2.38 -1.72
N ASP A 273 -3.60 -1.05 -1.84
CA ASP A 273 -2.30 -0.38 -1.89
C ASP A 273 -1.51 -0.58 -0.58
N VAL A 274 -2.17 -0.43 0.57
CA VAL A 274 -1.52 -0.65 1.87
C VAL A 274 -1.15 -2.12 2.06
N LEU A 275 -2.02 -3.04 1.63
CA LEU A 275 -1.75 -4.47 1.71
C LEU A 275 -0.54 -4.86 0.86
N GLU A 276 -0.47 -4.40 -0.39
CA GLU A 276 0.65 -4.64 -1.29
C GLU A 276 1.93 -4.00 -0.74
N ALA A 277 1.87 -2.75 -0.26
CA ALA A 277 3.00 -2.06 0.34
C ALA A 277 3.53 -2.78 1.59
N LEU A 278 2.66 -3.22 2.51
CA LEU A 278 3.04 -4.04 3.66
C LEU A 278 3.68 -5.36 3.23
N GLY A 279 3.11 -6.01 2.20
CA GLY A 279 3.65 -7.23 1.61
C GLY A 279 5.08 -7.05 1.09
N VAL A 280 5.31 -6.03 0.27
CA VAL A 280 6.63 -5.65 -0.27
C VAL A 280 7.60 -5.33 0.86
N MET A 281 7.21 -4.44 1.77
CA MET A 281 8.08 -3.99 2.84
C MET A 281 8.48 -5.13 3.77
N SER A 282 7.58 -6.08 4.07
CA SER A 282 7.88 -7.26 4.90
C SER A 282 9.05 -8.11 4.39
N GLN A 283 9.31 -8.07 3.07
CA GLN A 283 10.42 -8.78 2.45
C GLN A 283 11.69 -7.93 2.46
N LEU A 284 11.60 -6.67 2.08
CA LEU A 284 12.76 -5.78 1.99
C LEU A 284 13.43 -5.56 3.35
N VAL A 285 12.65 -5.53 4.44
CA VAL A 285 13.19 -5.35 5.80
C VAL A 285 13.98 -6.55 6.33
N LYS A 286 14.00 -7.68 5.62
CA LYS A 286 14.90 -8.80 5.93
C LYS A 286 16.37 -8.42 5.70
N HIS A 287 16.63 -7.49 4.78
CA HIS A 287 17.98 -6.98 4.53
C HIS A 287 18.48 -6.16 5.75
N PRO A 288 19.69 -6.43 6.29
CA PRO A 288 20.17 -5.80 7.52
C PRO A 288 20.18 -4.26 7.49
N ARG A 289 20.54 -3.65 6.36
CA ARG A 289 20.52 -2.18 6.22
C ARG A 289 19.10 -1.61 6.25
N MET A 290 18.12 -2.27 5.61
CA MET A 290 16.72 -1.83 5.65
C MET A 290 16.15 -1.98 7.06
N ARG A 291 16.45 -3.10 7.73
CA ARG A 291 16.08 -3.34 9.13
C ARG A 291 16.58 -2.21 10.05
N ALA A 292 17.83 -1.80 9.89
CA ALA A 292 18.40 -0.70 10.67
C ALA A 292 17.69 0.65 10.38
N LEU A 293 17.31 0.90 9.13
CA LEU A 293 16.57 2.11 8.76
C LEU A 293 15.15 2.14 9.33
N VAL A 294 14.44 1.01 9.33
CA VAL A 294 13.11 0.88 9.97
C VAL A 294 13.15 1.24 11.45
N GLN A 295 14.17 0.79 12.17
CA GLN A 295 14.39 1.18 13.57
C GLN A 295 14.66 2.69 13.65
N LYS A 296 15.63 3.19 12.88
CA LYS A 296 16.03 4.61 12.90
C LYS A 296 14.87 5.57 12.64
N ARG A 297 13.94 5.22 11.74
CA ARG A 297 12.79 6.04 11.35
C ARG A 297 11.54 5.83 12.22
N GLU A 298 11.58 4.92 13.19
CA GLU A 298 10.39 4.48 13.93
C GLU A 298 9.25 3.98 13.01
N THR A 299 9.54 3.43 11.82
CA THR A 299 8.51 3.05 10.83
C THR A 299 7.44 2.12 11.41
N PHE A 300 7.80 1.26 12.37
CA PHE A 300 6.82 0.40 13.05
C PHE A 300 5.72 1.18 13.76
N ARG A 301 6.02 2.36 14.31
CA ARG A 301 5.03 3.24 14.93
C ARG A 301 3.97 3.69 13.94
N HIS A 302 4.36 3.95 12.69
CA HIS A 302 3.44 4.28 11.61
C HIS A 302 2.53 3.09 11.26
N ILE A 303 3.09 1.88 11.20
CA ILE A 303 2.32 0.63 11.01
C ILE A 303 1.30 0.46 12.14
N VAL A 304 1.69 0.67 13.40
CA VAL A 304 0.79 0.54 14.55
C VAL A 304 -0.29 1.61 14.54
N ALA A 305 0.04 2.86 14.21
CA ALA A 305 -0.94 3.93 14.09
C ALA A 305 -1.97 3.64 12.97
N TYR A 306 -1.49 3.11 11.83
CA TYR A 306 -2.35 2.66 10.74
C TYR A 306 -3.30 1.55 11.21
N MET A 307 -2.76 0.48 11.79
CA MET A 307 -3.56 -0.65 12.32
C MET A 307 -4.58 -0.20 13.37
N ASP A 308 -4.20 0.71 14.25
CA ASP A 308 -5.10 1.23 15.28
C ASP A 308 -6.29 1.99 14.67
N LYS A 309 -6.01 2.89 13.73
CA LYS A 309 -7.04 3.65 13.04
C LYS A 309 -7.91 2.75 12.16
N TYR A 310 -7.31 1.75 11.50
CA TYR A 310 -8.03 0.81 10.63
C TYR A 310 -9.00 -0.06 11.44
N VAL A 311 -8.53 -0.67 12.53
CA VAL A 311 -9.37 -1.52 13.41
C VAL A 311 -10.51 -0.72 14.03
N HIS A 312 -10.29 0.54 14.39
CA HIS A 312 -11.31 1.39 15.00
C HIS A 312 -12.19 2.17 14.02
N SER A 313 -11.95 2.09 12.71
CA SER A 313 -12.83 2.74 11.74
C SER A 313 -14.24 2.15 11.91
N SER A 314 -15.22 3.03 12.13
CA SER A 314 -16.60 2.65 12.50
C SER A 314 -17.37 1.91 11.40
N GLU A 315 -16.72 1.70 10.25
CA GLU A 315 -17.28 1.20 9.00
C GLU A 315 -16.68 -0.15 8.58
N MET A 316 -16.46 -1.07 9.54
CA MET A 316 -16.26 -2.49 9.19
C MET A 316 -17.54 -3.34 9.27
N PRO A 317 -18.65 -3.05 8.54
CA PRO A 317 -19.86 -3.84 8.68
C PRO A 317 -19.72 -5.22 8.01
N GLY A 318 -18.87 -5.38 7.00
CA GLY A 318 -18.79 -6.60 6.19
C GLY A 318 -17.72 -7.59 6.62
N ALA A 319 -17.93 -8.86 6.26
CA ALA A 319 -16.94 -9.93 6.45
C ALA A 319 -15.66 -9.67 5.62
N ARG A 320 -15.82 -9.13 4.40
CA ARG A 320 -14.71 -8.82 3.49
C ARG A 320 -13.75 -7.78 4.07
N GLN A 321 -14.25 -6.69 4.65
CA GLN A 321 -13.39 -5.68 5.29
C GLN A 321 -12.63 -6.26 6.49
N ARG A 322 -13.27 -7.12 7.28
CA ARG A 322 -12.61 -7.78 8.40
C ARG A 322 -11.47 -8.71 7.94
N GLU A 323 -11.69 -9.43 6.84
CA GLU A 323 -10.69 -10.30 6.23
C GLU A 323 -9.51 -9.48 5.65
N SER A 324 -9.78 -8.34 5.02
CA SER A 324 -8.72 -7.40 4.59
C SER A 324 -7.89 -6.92 5.77
N ALA A 325 -8.56 -6.41 6.82
CA ALA A 325 -7.89 -5.91 8.04
C ALA A 325 -7.00 -6.95 8.70
N TRP A 326 -7.43 -8.20 8.67
CA TRP A 326 -6.60 -9.29 9.15
C TRP A 326 -5.43 -9.60 8.23
N THR A 327 -5.65 -9.64 6.92
CA THR A 327 -4.57 -9.90 5.96
C THR A 327 -3.48 -8.83 6.08
N GLU A 328 -3.86 -7.57 6.22
CA GLU A 328 -2.92 -6.47 6.45
C GLU A 328 -2.24 -6.57 7.81
N TRP A 329 -2.97 -6.91 8.88
CA TRP A 329 -2.37 -7.16 10.20
C TRP A 329 -1.38 -8.33 10.17
N GLU A 330 -1.67 -9.39 9.41
CA GLU A 330 -0.75 -10.49 9.18
C GLU A 330 0.51 -10.06 8.43
N MET A 331 0.39 -9.15 7.45
CA MET A 331 1.57 -8.60 6.78
C MET A 331 2.39 -7.73 7.75
N ALA A 332 1.73 -6.93 8.58
CA ALA A 332 2.36 -6.15 9.65
C ALA A 332 3.02 -7.02 10.73
N LEU A 333 2.55 -8.25 10.95
CA LEU A 333 3.11 -9.18 11.93
C LEU A 333 4.57 -9.52 11.64
N PHE A 334 4.97 -9.59 10.37
CA PHE A 334 6.38 -9.81 10.00
C PHE A 334 7.30 -8.69 10.53
N HIS A 335 6.84 -7.44 10.47
CA HIS A 335 7.60 -6.32 11.03
C HIS A 335 7.71 -6.43 12.56
N PHE A 336 6.62 -6.82 13.23
CA PHE A 336 6.62 -7.06 14.67
C PHE A 336 7.55 -8.21 15.09
N GLU A 337 7.60 -9.29 14.31
CA GLU A 337 8.49 -10.43 14.55
C GLU A 337 9.96 -10.02 14.45
N LEU A 338 10.33 -9.24 13.43
CA LEU A 338 11.69 -8.71 13.28
C LEU A 338 12.09 -7.80 14.45
N ILE A 339 11.19 -6.93 14.90
CA ILE A 339 11.45 -6.09 16.08
C ILE A 339 11.62 -6.95 17.34
N THR A 340 10.79 -7.98 17.49
CA THR A 340 10.88 -8.92 18.62
C THR A 340 12.21 -9.69 18.60
N GLU A 341 12.71 -10.05 17.42
CA GLU A 341 14.05 -10.62 17.26
C GLU A 341 15.18 -9.64 17.58
N ASP A 342 15.07 -8.38 17.15
CA ASP A 342 16.06 -7.34 17.48
C ASP A 342 16.13 -7.14 18.99
N LEU A 343 14.97 -7.07 19.65
CA LEU A 343 14.85 -7.01 21.10
C LEU A 343 15.51 -8.21 21.78
N LYS A 344 15.31 -9.44 21.27
CA LYS A 344 16.00 -10.63 21.79
C LYS A 344 17.52 -10.51 21.69
N LYS A 345 18.04 -10.09 20.53
CA LYS A 345 19.48 -9.92 20.28
C LYS A 345 20.08 -8.81 21.13
N ALA A 346 19.40 -7.67 21.21
CA ALA A 346 19.78 -6.53 22.04
C ALA A 346 19.85 -6.90 23.52
N PHE A 347 18.87 -7.66 24.00
CA PHE A 347 18.87 -8.15 25.38
C PHE A 347 19.99 -9.15 25.66
N ALA A 348 20.19 -10.14 24.77
CA ALA A 348 21.25 -11.13 24.90
C ALA A 348 22.65 -10.48 24.91
N SER A 349 22.85 -9.45 24.09
CA SER A 349 24.10 -8.68 24.03
C SER A 349 24.20 -7.57 25.08
N LYS A 350 23.15 -7.35 25.87
CA LYS A 350 23.02 -6.22 26.82
C LYS A 350 23.25 -4.85 26.17
N ASN A 351 22.92 -4.72 24.89
CA ASN A 351 23.05 -3.49 24.13
C ASN A 351 21.72 -3.09 23.48
N MET A 352 21.03 -2.13 24.11
CA MET A 352 19.75 -1.58 23.65
C MET A 352 19.90 -0.34 22.75
N SER A 353 21.13 0.09 22.42
CA SER A 353 21.36 1.40 21.78
C SER A 353 20.73 1.55 20.39
N HIS A 354 20.41 0.45 19.72
CA HIS A 354 19.85 0.40 18.37
C HIS A 354 18.34 0.09 18.36
N VAL A 355 17.74 -0.16 19.52
CA VAL A 355 16.32 -0.46 19.66
C VAL A 355 15.57 0.84 19.90
N THR A 356 14.69 1.20 18.98
CA THR A 356 13.89 2.44 19.07
C THR A 356 12.40 2.19 19.30
N VAL A 357 11.95 0.94 19.21
CA VAL A 357 10.54 0.60 19.41
C VAL A 357 10.04 1.03 20.79
N ARG A 358 8.83 1.58 20.83
CA ARG A 358 8.14 1.95 22.08
C ARG A 358 7.32 0.78 22.58
N GLY A 359 7.26 0.65 23.90
CA GLY A 359 6.44 -0.38 24.53
C GLY A 359 4.94 -0.16 24.31
N GLU A 360 4.50 1.10 24.17
CA GLU A 360 3.10 1.39 23.84
C GLU A 360 2.71 0.76 22.49
N ASP A 361 3.56 0.90 21.48
CA ASP A 361 3.30 0.43 20.13
C ASP A 361 3.19 -1.11 20.10
N ILE A 362 4.01 -1.82 20.89
CA ILE A 362 3.92 -3.28 21.08
C ILE A 362 2.56 -3.67 21.69
N ALA A 363 2.13 -2.98 22.74
CA ALA A 363 0.87 -3.29 23.40
C ALA A 363 -0.33 -3.03 22.48
N THR A 364 -0.35 -1.89 21.79
CA THR A 364 -1.42 -1.54 20.84
C THR A 364 -1.45 -2.51 19.66
N PHE A 365 -0.31 -2.89 19.09
CA PHE A 365 -0.27 -3.87 18.00
C PHE A 365 -0.88 -5.23 18.39
N LEU A 366 -0.51 -5.74 19.55
CA LEU A 366 -1.07 -7.01 20.08
C LEU A 366 -2.55 -6.87 20.44
N ALA A 367 -2.98 -5.70 20.93
CA ALA A 367 -4.39 -5.41 21.19
C ALA A 367 -5.23 -5.48 19.92
N ARG A 368 -4.74 -4.89 18.82
CA ARG A 368 -5.43 -4.87 17.51
C ARG A 368 -5.59 -6.27 16.93
N GLY A 369 -4.52 -7.08 16.94
CA GLY A 369 -4.60 -8.49 16.52
C GLY A 369 -5.60 -9.28 17.35
N THR A 370 -5.58 -9.08 18.68
CA THR A 370 -6.52 -9.75 19.61
C THR A 370 -7.98 -9.35 19.34
N GLU A 371 -8.24 -8.08 19.04
CA GLU A 371 -9.57 -7.60 18.69
C GLU A 371 -10.04 -8.13 17.32
N LEU A 372 -9.17 -8.20 16.32
CA LEU A 372 -9.52 -8.81 15.03
C LEU A 372 -9.92 -10.28 15.22
N VAL A 373 -9.21 -11.05 16.05
CA VAL A 373 -9.61 -12.42 16.41
C VAL A 373 -10.99 -12.42 17.09
N SER A 374 -11.26 -11.48 18.00
CA SER A 374 -12.58 -11.40 18.67
C SER A 374 -13.73 -11.04 17.72
N ARG A 375 -13.42 -10.42 16.57
CA ARG A 375 -14.35 -10.11 15.48
C ARG A 375 -14.53 -11.25 14.48
N GLY A 376 -13.90 -12.41 14.69
CA GLY A 376 -14.20 -13.62 13.92
C GLY A 376 -13.26 -14.03 12.81
N VAL A 377 -12.12 -13.37 12.71
CA VAL A 377 -11.22 -13.54 11.57
C VAL A 377 -10.35 -14.81 11.76
N PRO A 378 -9.73 -15.41 10.71
CA PRO A 378 -9.07 -16.71 10.80
C PRO A 378 -8.10 -16.90 11.97
N ARG A 379 -8.02 -18.15 12.44
CA ARG A 379 -7.66 -18.49 13.82
C ARG A 379 -6.23 -18.98 13.99
N ASP A 380 -5.53 -19.27 12.91
CA ASP A 380 -4.22 -19.90 12.91
C ASP A 380 -3.16 -19.03 13.60
N LYS A 381 -3.26 -17.69 13.49
CA LYS A 381 -2.32 -16.76 14.14
C LYS A 381 -2.66 -16.39 15.59
N SER A 382 -3.81 -16.80 16.12
CA SER A 382 -4.17 -16.55 17.53
C SER A 382 -3.12 -17.09 18.51
N ARG A 383 -2.49 -18.22 18.16
CA ARG A 383 -1.37 -18.80 18.94
C ARG A 383 -0.12 -17.93 18.91
N GLN A 384 0.17 -17.28 17.78
CA GLN A 384 1.31 -16.38 17.65
C GLN A 384 1.12 -15.13 18.51
N ILE A 385 -0.10 -14.57 18.52
CA ILE A 385 -0.47 -13.46 19.43
C ILE A 385 -0.32 -13.89 20.89
N ALA A 386 -0.87 -15.05 21.27
CA ALA A 386 -0.77 -15.57 22.63
C ALA A 386 0.70 -15.81 23.07
N ALA A 387 1.53 -16.35 22.16
CA ALA A 387 2.96 -16.55 22.40
C ALA A 387 3.70 -15.22 22.60
N ALA A 388 3.41 -14.21 21.78
CA ALA A 388 3.97 -12.87 21.94
C ALA A 388 3.55 -12.25 23.30
N LEU A 389 2.27 -12.34 23.67
CA LEU A 389 1.78 -11.85 24.97
C LEU A 389 2.50 -12.51 26.15
N HIS A 390 2.72 -13.82 26.09
CA HIS A 390 3.49 -14.53 27.11
C HIS A 390 4.95 -14.08 27.16
N LEU A 391 5.61 -13.95 26.00
CA LEU A 391 7.00 -13.50 25.92
C LEU A 391 7.18 -12.11 26.55
N TYR A 392 6.38 -11.13 26.14
CA TYR A 392 6.46 -9.77 26.67
C TYR A 392 6.05 -9.69 28.14
N GLY A 393 5.13 -10.55 28.60
CA GLY A 393 4.81 -10.69 30.02
C GLY A 393 5.98 -11.23 30.85
N ILE A 394 6.75 -12.19 30.33
CA ILE A 394 7.97 -12.69 30.98
C ILE A 394 9.02 -11.59 31.05
N TRP A 395 9.28 -10.91 29.94
CA TRP A 395 10.26 -9.82 29.88
C TRP A 395 9.93 -8.69 30.85
N ALA A 396 8.67 -8.24 30.90
CA ALA A 396 8.26 -7.20 31.82
C ALA A 396 8.37 -7.58 33.31
N LYS A 397 8.36 -8.87 33.65
CA LYS A 397 8.64 -9.35 35.02
C LYS A 397 10.12 -9.49 35.33
N SER A 398 10.99 -9.56 34.32
CA SER A 398 12.42 -9.74 34.50
C SER A 398 13.07 -8.48 35.11
N PRO A 399 13.72 -8.57 36.28
CA PRO A 399 14.45 -7.45 36.87
C PRO A 399 15.59 -6.97 35.95
N GLU A 400 16.24 -7.89 35.23
CA GLU A 400 17.31 -7.56 34.30
C GLU A 400 16.78 -6.74 33.13
N TRP A 401 15.63 -7.12 32.56
CA TRP A 401 14.99 -6.38 31.47
C TRP A 401 14.64 -4.95 31.88
N ARG A 402 14.00 -4.79 33.05
CA ARG A 402 13.66 -3.48 33.62
C ARG A 402 14.88 -2.59 33.82
N ARG A 403 16.01 -3.17 34.23
CA ARG A 403 17.27 -2.44 34.41
C ARG A 403 17.90 -2.03 33.08
N LEU A 404 17.86 -2.91 32.07
CA LEU A 404 18.49 -2.66 30.77
C LEU A 404 17.68 -1.69 29.90
N CYS A 405 16.35 -1.67 30.03
CA CYS A 405 15.48 -0.83 29.20
C CYS A 405 14.26 -0.31 29.99
N PRO A 406 14.49 0.59 30.98
CA PRO A 406 13.42 1.13 31.81
C PRO A 406 12.36 1.86 30.98
N SER A 407 12.75 2.68 29.99
CA SER A 407 11.83 3.43 29.13
C SER A 407 10.90 2.51 28.31
N LEU A 408 11.45 1.43 27.73
CA LEU A 408 10.67 0.43 27.00
C LEU A 408 9.68 -0.29 27.91
N THR A 409 10.10 -0.63 29.14
CA THR A 409 9.22 -1.32 30.08
C THR A 409 8.11 -0.40 30.60
N GLU A 410 8.43 0.85 30.95
CA GLU A 410 7.45 1.84 31.39
C GLU A 410 6.43 2.16 30.31
N SER A 411 6.88 2.35 29.07
CA SER A 411 5.98 2.54 27.92
C SER A 411 5.12 1.31 27.66
N LEU A 412 5.65 0.09 27.81
CA LEU A 412 4.88 -1.14 27.64
C LEU A 412 3.78 -1.28 28.69
N VAL A 413 4.08 -0.95 29.95
CA VAL A 413 3.08 -0.92 31.03
C VAL A 413 2.00 0.12 30.72
N ARG A 414 2.38 1.32 30.25
CA ARG A 414 1.43 2.38 29.89
C ARG A 414 0.53 1.98 28.72
N GLY A 415 1.09 1.39 27.67
CA GLY A 415 0.33 0.85 26.55
C GLY A 415 -0.63 -0.25 27.01
N ALA A 416 -0.14 -1.20 27.82
CA ALA A 416 -0.99 -2.24 28.38
C ALA A 416 -2.13 -1.64 29.22
N GLN A 417 -1.88 -0.64 30.07
CA GLN A 417 -2.94 0.06 30.80
C GLN A 417 -4.03 0.58 29.87
N ASN A 418 -3.65 1.28 28.80
CA ASN A 418 -4.61 1.88 27.87
C ASN A 418 -5.45 0.82 27.12
N GLU A 419 -4.84 -0.29 26.73
CA GLU A 419 -5.45 -1.30 25.87
C GLU A 419 -6.15 -2.44 26.62
N TRP A 420 -5.76 -2.71 27.87
CA TRP A 420 -6.11 -3.97 28.52
C TRP A 420 -7.62 -4.17 28.69
N ILE A 421 -8.33 -3.19 29.26
CA ILE A 421 -9.78 -3.28 29.47
C ILE A 421 -10.58 -3.20 28.15
N PRO A 422 -10.30 -2.27 27.21
CA PRO A 422 -10.92 -2.28 25.88
C PRO A 422 -10.84 -3.64 25.19
N THR A 423 -9.65 -4.24 25.13
CA THR A 423 -9.45 -5.53 24.45
C THR A 423 -10.12 -6.69 25.19
N LEU A 424 -10.13 -6.69 26.54
CA LEU A 424 -10.92 -7.69 27.30
C LEU A 424 -12.41 -7.58 26.99
N LYS A 425 -12.96 -6.37 26.88
CA LYS A 425 -14.38 -6.18 26.50
C LYS A 425 -14.64 -6.65 25.06
N ALA A 426 -13.71 -6.40 24.14
CA ALA A 426 -13.81 -6.84 22.75
C ALA A 426 -13.78 -8.37 22.65
N LEU A 427 -12.92 -9.02 23.43
CA LEU A 427 -12.92 -10.46 23.63
C LEU A 427 -14.28 -10.90 24.18
N ASP A 428 -14.71 -10.39 25.34
CA ASP A 428 -15.94 -10.84 26.02
C ASP A 428 -17.14 -10.77 25.08
N THR A 429 -17.22 -9.69 24.30
CA THR A 429 -18.23 -9.48 23.27
C THR A 429 -18.13 -10.49 22.11
N GLY A 430 -16.93 -10.81 21.66
CA GLY A 430 -16.66 -11.76 20.58
C GLY A 430 -17.07 -13.19 20.92
N ALA A 431 -16.87 -13.61 22.18
CA ALA A 431 -17.27 -14.95 22.66
C ALA A 431 -18.77 -15.22 22.48
N TYR A 432 -19.61 -14.21 22.66
CA TYR A 432 -21.06 -14.35 22.48
C TYR A 432 -21.51 -14.30 21.03
N ARG A 433 -20.75 -13.62 20.16
CA ARG A 433 -21.22 -13.27 18.81
C ARG A 433 -20.97 -14.36 17.77
N GLN A 434 -20.06 -15.31 18.01
CA GLN A 434 -19.51 -16.11 16.91
C GLN A 434 -19.18 -17.56 17.26
N GLY A 435 -19.31 -18.44 16.24
CA GLY A 435 -18.94 -19.86 16.26
C GLY A 435 -17.43 -20.14 16.29
N MET A 436 -16.67 -19.36 17.06
CA MET A 436 -15.28 -19.69 17.37
C MET A 436 -15.21 -20.87 18.35
N PRO A 437 -14.24 -21.79 18.20
CA PRO A 437 -13.93 -22.80 19.18
C PRO A 437 -13.63 -22.11 20.50
N GLU A 438 -14.40 -22.47 21.53
CA GLU A 438 -14.27 -21.95 22.89
C GLU A 438 -12.81 -21.94 23.37
N ARG A 439 -12.04 -22.95 22.98
CA ARG A 439 -10.62 -23.08 23.30
C ARG A 439 -9.80 -21.89 22.81
N VAL A 440 -9.94 -21.47 21.54
CA VAL A 440 -9.15 -20.35 20.98
C VAL A 440 -9.42 -19.08 21.76
N TYR A 441 -10.70 -18.83 22.03
CA TYR A 441 -11.15 -17.68 22.79
C TYR A 441 -10.60 -17.67 24.23
N LYS A 442 -10.72 -18.81 24.91
CA LYS A 442 -10.25 -18.99 26.28
C LYS A 442 -8.74 -18.84 26.39
N ASP A 443 -7.99 -19.44 25.46
CA ASP A 443 -6.52 -19.38 25.42
C ASP A 443 -6.05 -17.92 25.25
N LEU A 444 -6.63 -17.19 24.28
CA LEU A 444 -6.27 -15.80 24.03
C LEU A 444 -6.69 -14.86 25.18
N THR A 445 -7.88 -15.06 25.75
CA THR A 445 -8.35 -14.31 26.92
C THR A 445 -7.43 -14.53 28.12
N ASN A 446 -7.02 -15.78 28.38
CA ASN A 446 -6.09 -16.10 29.46
C ASN A 446 -4.71 -15.50 29.21
N ALA A 447 -4.22 -15.52 27.97
CA ALA A 447 -2.96 -14.89 27.60
C ALA A 447 -2.98 -13.38 27.84
N TRP A 448 -4.04 -12.70 27.41
CA TRP A 448 -4.22 -11.25 27.58
C TRP A 448 -4.39 -10.84 29.06
N ARG A 449 -5.14 -11.61 29.87
CA ARG A 449 -5.22 -11.41 31.34
C ARG A 449 -3.86 -11.60 32.02
N SER A 450 -3.13 -12.64 31.63
CA SER A 450 -1.80 -12.95 32.18
C SER A 450 -0.78 -11.85 31.83
N PHE A 451 -0.85 -11.33 30.61
CA PHE A 451 -0.05 -10.19 30.16
C PHE A 451 -0.29 -8.94 31.01
N GLY A 452 -1.55 -8.51 31.20
CA GLY A 452 -1.85 -7.36 32.05
C GLY A 452 -1.45 -7.57 33.52
N THR A 453 -1.66 -8.77 34.06
CA THR A 453 -1.18 -9.13 35.41
C THR A 453 0.34 -9.03 35.51
N ALA A 454 1.07 -9.41 34.46
CA ALA A 454 2.53 -9.28 34.41
C ALA A 454 3.01 -7.82 34.42
N MET A 455 2.21 -6.90 33.89
CA MET A 455 2.42 -5.46 33.95
C MET A 455 1.98 -4.83 35.29
N GLY A 456 1.55 -5.64 36.26
CA GLY A 456 1.07 -5.15 37.56
C GLY A 456 -0.35 -4.60 37.55
N LEU A 457 -1.13 -4.91 36.51
CA LEU A 457 -2.50 -4.44 36.39
C LEU A 457 -3.47 -5.32 37.18
N ASN A 458 -4.39 -4.68 37.91
CA ASN A 458 -5.45 -5.36 38.64
C ASN A 458 -6.78 -5.13 37.92
N GLU A 459 -7.45 -6.20 37.49
CA GLU A 459 -8.62 -6.11 36.63
C GLU A 459 -9.75 -5.24 37.24
N SER A 460 -10.02 -5.38 38.53
CA SER A 460 -11.06 -4.58 39.21
C SER A 460 -10.72 -3.09 39.23
N LYS A 461 -9.47 -2.75 39.59
CA LYS A 461 -8.99 -1.36 39.59
C LYS A 461 -8.99 -0.77 38.17
N GLU A 462 -8.54 -1.53 37.19
CA GLU A 462 -8.48 -1.08 35.80
C GLU A 462 -9.86 -0.93 35.17
N ARG A 463 -10.82 -1.82 35.47
CA ARG A 463 -12.22 -1.64 35.04
C ARG A 463 -12.82 -0.36 35.62
N LYS A 464 -12.52 -0.05 36.90
CA LYS A 464 -12.95 1.21 37.54
C LYS A 464 -12.27 2.43 36.93
N ARG A 465 -10.94 2.38 36.72
CA ARG A 465 -10.18 3.45 36.04
C ARG A 465 -10.74 3.72 34.66
N TYR A 466 -10.87 2.67 33.84
CA TYR A 466 -11.40 2.77 32.50
C TYR A 466 -12.83 3.30 32.46
N ALA A 467 -13.70 2.86 33.39
CA ALA A 467 -15.05 3.40 33.50
C ALA A 467 -15.05 4.91 33.85
N ASN A 468 -14.18 5.34 34.77
CA ASN A 468 -14.03 6.75 35.13
C ASN A 468 -13.46 7.58 33.98
N GLU A 469 -12.47 7.06 33.25
CA GLU A 469 -11.89 7.73 32.07
C GLU A 469 -12.92 7.87 30.96
N ARG A 470 -13.69 6.81 30.67
CA ARG A 470 -14.77 6.86 29.66
C ARG A 470 -15.86 7.86 29.98
N GLN A 471 -16.04 8.27 31.24
CA GLN A 471 -16.99 9.33 31.60
C GLN A 471 -16.54 10.73 31.12
N LYS A 472 -15.27 10.90 30.76
CA LYS A 472 -14.69 12.17 30.29
C LYS A 472 -14.78 12.36 28.77
N PHE A 473 -15.19 11.33 28.03
CA PHE A 473 -15.20 11.32 26.58
C PHE A 473 -16.62 11.14 26.02
N CYS A 474 -16.86 11.67 24.83
CA CYS A 474 -18.10 11.40 24.12
C CYS A 474 -18.15 9.92 23.70
N SER A 475 -19.30 9.28 23.92
CA SER A 475 -19.54 7.88 23.57
C SER A 475 -19.80 7.68 22.07
N TYR A 476 -20.18 8.74 21.35
CA TYR A 476 -20.37 8.69 19.90
C TYR A 476 -19.01 8.66 19.21
N SER A 477 -18.64 7.51 18.64
CA SER A 477 -17.31 7.27 18.05
C SER A 477 -16.86 8.35 17.04
N PRO A 478 -17.71 8.83 16.11
CA PRO A 478 -17.33 9.87 15.14
C PRO A 478 -17.12 11.27 15.74
N CYS A 479 -17.47 11.49 17.01
CA CYS A 479 -17.25 12.78 17.65
C CYS A 479 -15.75 13.03 17.91
N GLN A 480 -15.26 14.24 17.64
CA GLN A 480 -13.89 14.64 18.01
C GLN A 480 -13.56 14.45 19.52
N TRP A 481 -14.56 14.55 20.38
CA TRP A 481 -14.43 14.37 21.83
C TRP A 481 -14.52 12.90 22.27
N SER A 482 -14.60 11.94 21.34
CA SER A 482 -14.56 10.51 21.68
C SER A 482 -13.16 10.03 22.08
N LYS A 483 -12.14 10.78 21.66
CA LYS A 483 -10.71 10.52 21.93
C LYS A 483 -10.02 11.66 22.70
N LYS A 484 -10.63 12.84 22.77
CA LYS A 484 -10.12 14.01 23.49
C LYS A 484 -11.10 14.41 24.60
N GLU A 485 -10.58 14.79 25.76
CA GLU A 485 -11.40 15.28 26.88
C GLU A 485 -12.17 16.51 26.42
N SER A 486 -13.49 16.51 26.68
CA SER A 486 -14.39 17.57 26.24
C SER A 486 -14.24 18.80 27.12
N ASP A 487 -14.05 19.97 26.49
CA ASP A 487 -14.08 21.25 27.19
C ASP A 487 -15.50 21.62 27.68
N MET A 488 -16.52 20.93 27.17
CA MET A 488 -17.91 21.10 27.56
C MET A 488 -18.41 19.96 28.46
N PRO A 489 -19.36 20.23 29.37
CA PRO A 489 -19.96 19.19 30.20
C PRO A 489 -20.70 18.16 29.35
N LEU A 490 -20.38 16.88 29.55
CA LEU A 490 -21.00 15.79 28.80
C LEU A 490 -22.35 15.38 29.40
N LEU A 491 -23.36 15.29 28.54
CA LEU A 491 -24.70 14.80 28.86
C LEU A 491 -24.68 13.29 29.13
N SER A 492 -25.09 12.87 30.32
CA SER A 492 -25.34 11.45 30.61
C SER A 492 -26.56 10.94 29.86
N CYS A 493 -26.47 9.73 29.32
CA CYS A 493 -27.62 8.99 28.84
C CYS A 493 -28.63 8.82 29.99
N LYS A 494 -29.87 9.29 29.80
CA LYS A 494 -30.92 9.21 30.84
C LYS A 494 -31.33 7.78 31.19
N GLY A 495 -31.09 6.81 30.28
CA GLY A 495 -31.41 5.40 30.51
C GLY A 495 -30.35 4.67 31.34
N CYS A 496 -29.15 4.49 30.79
CA CYS A 496 -28.09 3.73 31.47
C CYS A 496 -27.21 4.56 32.41
N GLY A 497 -27.10 5.88 32.20
CA GLY A 497 -26.15 6.75 32.92
C GLY A 497 -24.67 6.54 32.55
N GLU A 498 -24.34 5.48 31.80
CA GLU A 498 -22.98 5.10 31.46
C GLU A 498 -22.44 5.87 30.25
N ALA A 499 -23.25 6.00 29.19
CA ALA A 499 -22.86 6.75 27.99
C ALA A 499 -22.94 8.27 28.22
N ARG A 500 -21.98 9.00 27.64
CA ARG A 500 -21.79 10.44 27.79
C ARG A 500 -21.72 11.10 26.42
N TYR A 501 -22.39 12.23 26.20
CA TYR A 501 -22.43 12.88 24.89
C TYR A 501 -22.14 14.37 25.00
N CYS A 502 -21.35 14.94 24.09
CA CYS A 502 -21.10 16.38 24.08
C CYS A 502 -22.32 17.20 23.64
N GLY A 503 -23.37 16.55 23.11
CA GLY A 503 -24.61 17.18 22.70
C GLY A 503 -25.67 16.16 22.26
N LYS A 504 -26.89 16.65 22.01
CA LYS A 504 -28.02 15.81 21.57
C LYS A 504 -27.77 15.18 20.19
N GLU A 505 -26.99 15.81 19.34
CA GLU A 505 -26.65 15.29 18.00
C GLU A 505 -25.84 14.01 18.10
N CYS A 506 -24.76 14.01 18.89
CA CYS A 506 -23.96 12.81 19.17
C CYS A 506 -24.80 11.72 19.84
N GLN A 507 -25.70 12.07 20.76
CA GLN A 507 -26.61 11.11 21.37
C GLN A 507 -27.55 10.46 20.35
N ARG A 508 -28.13 11.24 19.43
CA ARG A 508 -29.01 10.71 18.37
C ARG A 508 -28.22 9.86 17.36
N GLY A 509 -27.01 10.27 17.01
CA GLY A 509 -26.11 9.54 16.12
C GLY A 509 -25.77 8.15 16.68
N ASP A 510 -25.40 8.09 17.97
CA ASP A 510 -25.04 6.83 18.65
C ASP A 510 -26.26 5.95 18.94
N TRP A 511 -27.47 6.52 19.02
CA TRP A 511 -28.68 5.81 19.48
C TRP A 511 -28.96 4.51 18.72
N LYS A 512 -28.68 4.45 17.41
CA LYS A 512 -28.88 3.24 16.59
C LYS A 512 -28.10 2.03 17.14
N VAL A 513 -26.89 2.27 17.64
CA VAL A 513 -26.01 1.26 18.23
C VAL A 513 -26.30 1.13 19.72
N HIS A 514 -26.31 2.25 20.44
CA HIS A 514 -26.44 2.31 21.88
C HIS A 514 -27.75 1.73 22.42
N LYS A 515 -28.88 1.88 21.71
CA LYS A 515 -30.18 1.36 22.17
C LYS A 515 -30.17 -0.14 22.47
N LYS A 516 -29.31 -0.92 21.79
CA LYS A 516 -29.16 -2.36 22.00
C LYS A 516 -28.53 -2.70 23.36
N THR A 517 -27.78 -1.77 23.95
CA THR A 517 -27.06 -1.94 25.21
C THR A 517 -27.55 -1.02 26.32
N CYS A 518 -28.35 0.01 26.01
CA CYS A 518 -28.83 1.00 26.97
C CYS A 518 -29.74 0.40 28.08
N GLY A 519 -30.16 -0.85 27.95
CA GLY A 519 -31.05 -1.56 28.87
C GLY A 519 -32.48 -1.01 28.85
N ASP A 520 -33.47 -1.85 29.10
CA ASP A 520 -34.91 -1.48 29.16
C ASP A 520 -35.27 -0.63 30.40
N ARG A 521 -34.32 0.15 30.94
CA ARG A 521 -34.50 0.96 32.16
C ARG A 521 -35.21 2.29 31.93
N LEU A 522 -35.66 2.56 30.70
CA LEU A 522 -36.66 3.60 30.42
C LEU A 522 -38.05 3.02 30.73
N LYS A 523 -38.34 2.82 32.02
CA LYS A 523 -39.73 2.67 32.49
C LYS A 523 -40.31 4.04 32.78
#